data_AF-A0A920V8I2-F1
#
_entry.id   AF-A0A920V8I2-F1
#
_cell.length_a   1.000
_cell.length_b   1.000
_cell.length_c   1.000
_cell.angle_alpha   90.00
_cell.angle_beta   90.00
_cell.angle_gamma   90.00
#
_symmetry.space_group_name_H-M   'P 1'
#
loop_
_entity.id
_entity.type
_entity.pdbx_description
1 polymer ?
#
loop_
_entity_poly.entity_id
_entity_poly.type
_entity_poly.pdbx_seq_one_letter_code
_entity_poly.pdbx_strand_id
1 'polypeptide(L)'
;MWVKKFHKDDVEDKRSPIPTQVVSNEEYLPRPQTKQQKQVEELIQSLASKYSKTAGLSRRDFLKTVNGMAVAFTAMNQVFGEYFEVQAEEMIDESAIKELWPKNEFIFDVQTHHVATAKQSLLGLE
;
A
#
# COMPACT_ATOMS: atom_id res chain seq x y z
N MET A 1 13.32 -18.19 5.29
CA MET A 1 14.30 -17.18 5.74
C MET A 1 13.62 -15.83 5.73
N TRP A 2 13.89 -14.97 6.73
CA TRP A 2 13.39 -13.60 6.75
C TRP A 2 13.96 -12.80 5.57
N VAL A 3 13.13 -11.97 4.94
CA VAL A 3 13.52 -11.10 3.84
C VAL A 3 12.95 -9.71 4.07
N LYS A 4 13.78 -8.67 3.89
CA LYS A 4 13.29 -7.28 3.94
C LYS A 4 12.28 -7.08 2.81
N LYS A 5 11.14 -6.45 3.11
CA LYS A 5 10.04 -6.29 2.12
C LYS A 5 10.52 -5.65 0.82
N PHE A 6 11.33 -4.59 0.89
CA PHE A 6 11.82 -3.91 -0.31
C PHE A 6 12.70 -4.81 -1.19
N HIS A 7 13.53 -5.69 -0.60
CA HIS A 7 14.33 -6.66 -1.37
C HIS A 7 13.42 -7.65 -2.10
N LYS A 8 12.38 -8.16 -1.42
CA LYS A 8 11.40 -9.05 -2.04
C LYS A 8 10.68 -8.35 -3.20
N ASP A 9 10.23 -7.12 -3.00
CA ASP A 9 9.50 -6.35 -4.01
C ASP A 9 10.37 -5.98 -5.21
N ASP A 10 11.68 -5.79 -5.01
CA ASP A 10 12.63 -5.52 -6.09
C ASP A 10 12.84 -6.76 -6.97
N VAL A 11 12.96 -7.93 -6.34
CA VAL A 11 13.10 -9.21 -7.03
C VAL A 11 11.82 -9.59 -7.77
N GLU A 12 10.66 -9.41 -7.14
CA GLU A 12 9.37 -9.77 -7.72
C GLU A 12 8.80 -8.70 -8.68
N ASP A 13 9.38 -7.49 -8.67
CA ASP A 13 8.88 -6.31 -9.38
C ASP A 13 7.44 -5.89 -8.98
N LYS A 14 7.15 -5.93 -7.67
CA LYS A 14 5.80 -5.72 -7.14
C LYS A 14 5.68 -4.56 -6.14
N ARG A 15 6.60 -3.60 -6.21
CA ARG A 15 6.47 -2.36 -5.43
C ARG A 15 5.07 -1.76 -5.64
N SER A 16 4.48 -1.30 -4.55
CA SER A 16 3.17 -0.66 -4.49
C SER A 16 3.23 0.50 -3.48
N PRO A 17 2.37 1.52 -3.62
CA PRO A 17 2.37 2.68 -2.74
C PRO A 17 1.87 2.36 -1.33
N ILE A 18 1.17 1.23 -1.15
CA ILE A 18 0.70 0.73 0.15
C ILE A 18 1.14 -0.72 0.35
N PRO A 19 1.49 -1.16 1.58
CA PRO A 19 1.80 -2.55 1.85
C PRO A 19 0.61 -3.47 1.60
N THR A 20 0.79 -4.45 0.72
CA THR A 20 -0.20 -5.52 0.44
C THR A 20 -0.02 -6.73 1.34
N GLN A 21 0.77 -6.61 2.41
CA GLN A 21 0.98 -7.62 3.45
C GLN A 21 1.37 -6.89 4.72
N VAL A 22 1.02 -7.44 5.88
CA VAL A 22 1.56 -6.96 7.16
C VAL A 22 3.09 -7.09 7.12
N VAL A 23 3.79 -5.97 7.23
CA VAL A 23 5.23 -5.90 7.37
C VAL A 23 5.59 -5.70 8.83
N SER A 24 6.73 -6.23 9.24
CA SER A 24 7.19 -6.13 10.61
C SER A 24 8.44 -5.27 10.69
N ASN A 25 8.53 -4.52 11.78
CA ASN A 25 9.70 -3.77 12.23
C ASN A 25 10.58 -4.63 13.16
N GLU A 26 10.53 -5.97 13.03
CA GLU A 26 11.22 -6.96 13.85
C GLU A 26 10.59 -7.23 15.23
N GLU A 27 9.50 -6.55 15.60
CA GLU A 27 8.77 -6.83 16.86
C GLU A 27 8.00 -8.15 16.83
N TYR A 28 7.56 -8.60 15.65
CA TYR A 28 6.77 -9.82 15.48
C TYR A 28 7.03 -10.52 14.15
N LEU A 29 6.67 -11.80 14.04
CA LEU A 29 6.70 -12.51 12.76
C LEU A 29 5.50 -12.09 11.90
N PRO A 30 5.70 -11.50 10.71
CA PRO A 30 4.59 -11.09 9.86
C PRO A 30 3.83 -12.32 9.38
N ARG A 31 2.50 -12.24 9.44
CA ARG A 31 1.66 -13.31 8.90
C ARG A 31 1.84 -13.39 7.38
N PRO A 32 1.67 -14.59 6.79
CA PRO A 32 1.65 -14.73 5.33
C PRO A 32 0.57 -13.83 4.71
N GLN A 33 0.85 -13.34 3.50
CA GLN A 33 -0.11 -12.58 2.71
C GLN A 33 -1.39 -13.39 2.48
N THR A 34 -2.54 -12.81 2.81
CA THR A 34 -3.86 -13.46 2.63
C THR A 34 -4.25 -13.52 1.15
N LYS A 35 -5.28 -14.31 0.82
CA LYS A 35 -5.81 -14.39 -0.56
C LYS A 35 -6.30 -13.03 -1.07
N GLN A 36 -7.05 -12.31 -0.24
CA GLN A 36 -7.56 -10.98 -0.57
C GLN A 36 -6.43 -9.97 -0.74
N GLN A 37 -5.41 -10.03 0.13
CA GLN A 37 -4.22 -9.19 0.00
C GLN A 37 -3.45 -9.42 -1.31
N LYS A 38 -3.32 -10.68 -1.75
CA LYS A 38 -2.76 -11.00 -3.07
C LYS A 38 -3.60 -10.44 -4.21
N GLN A 39 -4.93 -10.55 -4.10
CA GLN A 39 -5.85 -9.98 -5.09
C GLN A 39 -5.70 -8.45 -5.20
N VAL A 40 -5.55 -7.74 -4.09
CA VAL A 40 -5.25 -6.29 -4.11
C VAL A 40 -3.93 -6.03 -4.83
N GLU A 41 -2.86 -6.75 -4.49
CA GLU A 41 -1.57 -6.60 -5.14
C GLU A 41 -1.66 -6.78 -6.67
N GLU A 42 -2.33 -7.83 -7.12
CA GLU A 42 -2.55 -8.10 -8.54
C GLU A 42 -3.36 -6.99 -9.23
N LEU A 43 -4.42 -6.49 -8.58
CA LEU A 43 -5.22 -5.38 -9.09
C LEU A 43 -4.41 -4.10 -9.23
N ILE A 44 -3.59 -3.76 -8.22
CA ILE A 44 -2.68 -2.60 -8.26
C ILE A 44 -1.75 -2.71 -9.48
N GLN A 45 -1.11 -3.86 -9.66
CA GLN A 45 -0.18 -4.06 -10.78
C GLN A 45 -0.88 -3.98 -12.15
N SER A 46 -2.08 -4.56 -12.25
CA SER A 46 -2.89 -4.55 -13.47
C SER A 46 -3.35 -3.13 -13.85
N LEU A 47 -3.95 -2.41 -12.90
CA LEU A 47 -4.43 -1.04 -13.10
C LEU A 47 -3.27 -0.08 -13.40
N ALA A 48 -2.16 -0.19 -12.66
CA ALA A 48 -0.99 0.63 -12.93
C ALA A 48 -0.39 0.36 -14.31
N SER A 49 -0.33 -0.90 -14.76
CA SER A 49 0.14 -1.23 -16.11
C SER A 49 -0.76 -0.66 -17.21
N LYS A 50 -2.05 -0.51 -16.92
CA LYS A 50 -3.04 0.08 -17.84
C LYS A 50 -2.89 1.60 -17.89
N TYR A 51 -2.91 2.27 -16.74
CA TYR A 51 -2.99 3.74 -16.66
C TYR A 51 -1.64 4.44 -16.81
N SER A 52 -0.51 3.78 -16.50
CA SER A 52 0.81 4.37 -16.71
C SER A 52 1.05 4.73 -18.18
N LYS A 53 0.50 3.94 -19.12
CA LYS A 53 0.60 4.19 -20.56
C LYS A 53 -0.07 5.51 -20.96
N THR A 54 -1.24 5.80 -20.39
CA THR A 54 -1.97 7.04 -20.63
C THR A 54 -1.19 8.24 -20.08
N ALA A 55 -0.53 8.08 -18.94
CA ALA A 55 0.32 9.10 -18.33
C ALA A 55 1.70 9.25 -18.99
N GLY A 56 2.06 8.39 -19.96
CA GLY A 56 3.40 8.38 -20.56
C GLY A 56 4.52 7.97 -19.58
N LEU A 57 4.17 7.27 -18.49
CA LEU A 57 5.10 6.85 -17.43
C LEU A 57 5.35 5.34 -17.46
N SER A 58 6.50 4.93 -16.92
CA SER A 58 6.69 3.53 -16.56
C SER A 58 5.70 3.14 -15.45
N ARG A 59 5.32 1.85 -15.35
CA ARG A 59 4.47 1.36 -14.26
C ARG A 59 5.03 1.74 -12.88
N ARG A 60 6.36 1.61 -12.72
CA ARG A 60 7.05 1.91 -11.45
C ARG A 60 7.00 3.39 -11.11
N ASP A 61 7.13 4.27 -12.09
CA ASP A 61 7.08 5.72 -11.86
C ASP A 61 5.67 6.22 -11.66
N PHE A 62 4.70 5.64 -12.39
CA PHE A 62 3.28 5.88 -12.16
C PHE A 62 2.85 5.52 -10.74
N LEU A 63 3.29 4.36 -10.21
CA LEU A 63 2.96 3.96 -8.83
C LEU A 63 3.58 4.86 -7.74
N LYS A 64 4.47 5.79 -8.08
CA LYS A 64 5.01 6.81 -7.16
C LYS A 64 4.21 8.11 -7.17
N THR A 65 3.26 8.28 -8.08
CA THR A 65 2.43 9.49 -8.18
C THR A 65 1.19 9.40 -7.29
N VAL A 66 0.49 10.51 -7.16
CA VAL A 66 -0.82 10.58 -6.50
C VAL A 66 -1.87 9.70 -7.19
N ASN A 67 -1.87 9.61 -8.52
CA ASN A 67 -2.73 8.70 -9.27
C ASN A 67 -2.40 7.23 -8.97
N GLY A 68 -1.12 6.92 -8.75
CA GLY A 68 -0.68 5.60 -8.29
C GLY A 68 -1.29 5.22 -6.93
N MET A 69 -1.39 6.17 -6.01
CA MET A 69 -2.09 5.99 -4.73
C MET A 69 -3.60 5.80 -4.93
N ALA A 70 -4.24 6.59 -5.79
CA ALA A 70 -5.66 6.44 -6.13
C ALA A 70 -5.97 5.04 -6.70
N VAL A 71 -5.09 4.50 -7.56
CA VAL A 71 -5.18 3.11 -8.04
C VAL A 71 -5.14 2.11 -6.88
N ALA A 72 -4.28 2.33 -5.88
CA ALA A 72 -4.18 1.43 -4.75
C ALA A 72 -5.40 1.45 -3.85
N PHE A 73 -5.97 2.62 -3.57
CA PHE A 73 -7.23 2.73 -2.83
C PHE A 73 -8.41 2.16 -3.60
N THR A 74 -8.45 2.35 -4.93
CA THR A 74 -9.47 1.71 -5.78
C THR A 74 -9.38 0.19 -5.69
N ALA A 75 -8.17 -0.38 -5.75
CA ALA A 75 -7.96 -1.82 -5.61
C ALA A 75 -8.38 -2.35 -4.23
N MET A 76 -8.07 -1.61 -3.16
CA MET A 76 -8.52 -1.94 -1.80
C MET A 76 -10.05 -1.96 -1.71
N ASN A 77 -10.71 -0.93 -2.27
CA ASN A 77 -12.16 -0.84 -2.27
C ASN A 77 -12.82 -2.02 -2.99
N GLN A 78 -12.27 -2.41 -4.15
CA GLN A 78 -12.79 -3.54 -4.93
C GLN A 78 -12.72 -4.88 -4.18
N VAL A 79 -11.74 -5.07 -3.29
CA VAL A 79 -11.53 -6.35 -2.61
C VAL A 79 -12.15 -6.39 -1.22
N PHE A 80 -12.06 -5.28 -0.47
CA PHE A 80 -12.48 -5.24 0.93
C PHE A 80 -13.81 -4.51 1.15
N GLY A 81 -14.28 -3.71 0.19
CA GLY A 81 -15.44 -2.83 0.31
C GLY A 81 -15.05 -1.35 0.36
N GLU A 82 -16.03 -0.45 0.23
CA GLU A 82 -15.81 0.99 0.13
C GLU A 82 -15.33 1.60 1.45
N TYR A 83 -14.01 1.67 1.64
CA TYR A 83 -13.37 2.27 2.83
C TYR A 83 -12.62 3.57 2.51
N PHE A 84 -12.20 3.75 1.26
CA PHE A 84 -11.46 4.92 0.81
C PHE A 84 -12.33 5.74 -0.13
N GLU A 85 -12.39 7.05 0.08
CA GLU A 85 -13.02 7.96 -0.88
C GLU A 85 -12.01 8.23 -2.01
N VAL A 86 -12.28 7.69 -3.19
CA VAL A 86 -11.45 7.84 -4.38
C VAL A 86 -12.34 7.77 -5.62
N GLN A 87 -12.25 8.75 -6.51
CA GLN A 87 -12.97 8.74 -7.77
C GLN A 87 -12.17 8.08 -8.89
N ALA A 88 -12.85 7.51 -9.88
CA ALA A 88 -12.19 6.76 -10.95
C ALA A 88 -11.27 7.64 -11.81
N GLU A 89 -11.64 8.90 -11.95
CA GLU A 89 -10.93 9.94 -12.69
C GLU A 89 -9.56 10.23 -12.05
N GLU A 90 -9.46 10.13 -10.71
CA GLU A 90 -8.22 10.35 -9.96
C GLU A 90 -7.13 9.31 -10.29
N MET A 91 -7.48 8.17 -10.91
CA MET A 91 -6.47 7.21 -11.37
C MET A 91 -5.74 7.66 -12.63
N ILE A 92 -6.20 8.72 -13.32
CA ILE A 92 -5.72 9.09 -14.66
C ILE A 92 -5.43 10.58 -14.75
N ASP A 93 -6.32 11.40 -14.20
CA ASP A 93 -6.28 12.85 -14.30
C ASP A 93 -5.84 13.44 -12.95
N GLU A 94 -4.62 13.97 -12.91
CA GLU A 94 -4.11 14.67 -11.73
C GLU A 94 -4.95 15.90 -11.38
N SER A 95 -5.61 16.55 -12.35
CA SER A 95 -6.50 17.68 -12.09
C SER A 95 -7.84 17.27 -11.47
N ALA A 96 -8.25 16.00 -11.63
CA ALA A 96 -9.38 15.41 -10.92
C ALA A 96 -9.07 15.19 -9.43
N ILE A 97 -7.77 15.12 -9.07
CA ILE A 97 -7.28 15.21 -7.70
C ILE A 97 -7.29 16.69 -7.30
N LYS A 98 -8.49 17.28 -7.32
CA LYS A 98 -8.71 18.57 -6.69
C LYS A 98 -8.37 18.40 -5.21
N GLU A 99 -7.79 19.41 -4.58
CA GLU A 99 -7.56 19.41 -3.14
C GLU A 99 -8.93 19.41 -2.43
N LEU A 100 -9.51 18.21 -2.26
CA LEU A 100 -10.74 17.97 -1.50
C LEU A 100 -10.51 18.26 -0.01
N TRP A 101 -9.24 18.24 0.40
CA TRP A 101 -8.81 18.37 1.77
C TRP A 101 -8.73 19.84 2.20
N PRO A 102 -9.35 20.25 3.32
CA PRO A 102 -9.19 21.60 3.86
C PRO A 102 -7.74 21.86 4.28
N LYS A 103 -7.19 23.03 3.98
CA LYS A 103 -5.78 23.37 4.32
C LYS A 103 -5.51 23.59 5.82
N ASN A 104 -6.55 23.53 6.67
CA ASN A 104 -6.47 23.87 8.10
C ASN A 104 -6.74 22.66 9.01
N GLU A 105 -6.46 21.45 8.54
CA GLU A 105 -6.67 20.24 9.34
C GLU A 105 -5.52 19.95 10.32
N PHE A 106 -5.87 19.36 11.45
CA PHE A 106 -4.92 18.81 12.40
C PHE A 106 -4.52 17.39 11.96
N ILE A 107 -3.24 17.21 11.61
CA ILE A 107 -2.68 15.89 11.30
C ILE A 107 -2.09 15.30 12.57
N PHE A 108 -2.54 14.11 12.94
CA PHE A 108 -2.01 13.34 14.06
C PHE A 108 -1.54 11.97 13.57
N ASP A 109 -0.25 11.70 13.74
CA ASP A 109 0.36 10.41 13.43
C ASP A 109 0.34 9.52 14.69
N VAL A 110 -0.21 8.31 14.56
CA VAL A 110 -0.31 7.34 15.64
C VAL A 110 0.33 6.04 15.21
N GLN A 111 1.21 5.52 16.05
CA GLN A 111 1.80 4.19 15.90
C GLN A 111 1.15 3.23 16.88
N THR A 112 0.65 2.10 16.37
CA THR A 112 0.13 1.00 17.18
C THR A 112 1.16 -0.10 17.29
N HIS A 113 1.49 -0.55 18.51
CA HIS A 113 2.37 -1.69 18.74
C HIS A 113 1.58 -3.00 18.89
N HIS A 114 2.07 -4.06 18.27
CA HIS A 114 1.56 -5.41 18.49
C HIS A 114 2.24 -6.01 19.72
N VAL A 115 1.51 -6.15 20.83
CA VAL A 115 2.03 -6.82 22.03
C VAL A 115 1.76 -8.32 21.94
N ALA A 116 2.82 -9.13 21.95
CA ALA A 116 2.69 -10.58 22.06
C ALA A 116 2.36 -10.96 23.52
N THR A 117 1.10 -11.29 23.79
CA THR A 117 0.60 -11.58 25.16
C THR A 117 1.18 -12.85 25.81
N ALA A 118 1.96 -13.67 25.09
CA ALA A 118 2.50 -14.95 25.57
C ALA A 118 4.03 -15.01 25.69
N LYS A 119 4.77 -13.94 25.38
CA LYS A 119 6.24 -13.90 25.56
C LYS A 119 6.59 -13.37 26.95
N GLN A 120 7.23 -14.20 27.78
CA GLN A 120 7.76 -13.80 29.10
C GLN A 120 9.20 -13.27 29.06
N SER A 121 9.89 -13.34 27.92
CA SER A 121 11.25 -12.80 27.76
C SER A 121 11.25 -11.51 26.92
N LEU A 122 12.08 -10.55 27.35
CA LEU A 122 12.33 -9.31 26.62
C LEU A 122 12.99 -9.63 25.28
N LEU A 123 12.49 -9.02 24.20
CA LEU A 123 13.15 -9.04 22.89
C LEU A 123 14.43 -8.19 22.97
N GLY A 124 15.57 -8.74 22.54
CA GLY A 124 16.85 -8.00 22.45
C GLY A 124 17.86 -8.25 23.57
N LEU A 125 17.65 -9.25 24.42
CA LEU A 125 18.65 -9.76 25.35
C LEU A 125 18.92 -11.24 25.05
N GLU A 126 19.79 -11.49 24.07
CA GLU A 126 20.54 -12.73 23.92
C GLU A 126 22.04 -12.40 23.88
#